data_AF-A0A8T3L0E3-F1
#
_entry.id   AF-A0A8T3L0E3-F1
#
_cell.length_a   1.000
_cell.length_b   1.000
_cell.length_c   1.000
_cell.angle_alpha   90.00
_cell.angle_beta   90.00
_cell.angle_gamma   90.00
#
_symmetry.space_group_name_H-M   'P 1'
#
loop_
_entity.id
_entity.type
_entity.pdbx_description
1 polymer ?
#
loop_
_entity_poly.entity_id
_entity_poly.type
_entity_poly.pdbx_seq_one_letter_code
_entity_poly.pdbx_strand_id
1 'polypeptide(L)'
;MSYRITKRQQERLAKMRAAKERKRLTGECPEYPPDLPQLRRRIVIIDYDHGRSVHRLDLYRSDRIDCYDVSVDGQPWKQRIGWSRVLEGLRKSLPRVLSPRSL
;
A
#
# COMPACT_ATOMS: atom_id res chain seq x y z
N MET A 1 1.45 -2.08 -33.77
CA MET A 1 0.89 -1.51 -35.00
C MET A 1 0.32 -0.13 -34.70
N SER A 2 0.82 0.95 -35.31
CA SER A 2 0.18 2.26 -35.23
C SER A 2 -0.91 2.35 -36.29
N TYR A 3 -2.17 2.44 -35.88
CA TYR A 3 -3.27 2.64 -36.81
C TYR A 3 -3.16 4.01 -37.49
N ARG A 4 -3.42 4.06 -38.80
CA ARG A 4 -3.46 5.32 -39.55
C ARG A 4 -4.64 6.16 -39.06
N ILE A 5 -4.35 7.27 -38.41
CA ILE A 5 -5.36 8.19 -37.89
C ILE A 5 -5.79 9.12 -39.03
N THR A 6 -7.10 9.25 -39.24
CA THR A 6 -7.64 10.18 -40.25
C THR A 6 -7.47 11.64 -39.80
N LYS A 7 -7.40 12.58 -40.75
CA LYS A 7 -7.24 14.03 -40.46
C LYS A 7 -8.29 14.55 -39.48
N ARG A 8 -9.57 14.19 -39.70
CA ARG A 8 -10.69 14.53 -38.81
C ARG A 8 -10.47 14.03 -37.37
N GLN A 9 -9.91 12.83 -37.23
CA GLN A 9 -9.66 12.22 -35.94
C GLN A 9 -8.45 12.86 -35.23
N GLN A 10 -7.43 13.28 -35.97
CA GLN A 10 -6.31 14.07 -35.44
C GLN A 10 -6.79 15.43 -34.90
N GLU A 11 -7.60 16.16 -35.66
CA GLU A 11 -8.15 17.46 -35.24
C GLU A 11 -9.02 17.34 -33.99
N ARG A 12 -9.84 16.28 -33.89
CA ARG A 12 -10.65 15.99 -32.69
C ARG A 12 -9.76 15.77 -31.46
N LEU A 13 -8.70 14.96 -31.58
CA LEU A 13 -7.76 14.70 -30.49
C LEU A 13 -7.01 15.96 -30.07
N ALA A 14 -6.60 16.81 -31.04
CA ALA A 14 -5.96 18.09 -30.76
C ALA A 14 -6.89 19.02 -29.97
N LYS A 15 -8.16 19.14 -30.38
CA LYS A 15 -9.18 19.92 -29.64
C LYS A 15 -9.41 19.39 -28.24
N MET A 16 -9.52 18.08 -28.06
CA MET A 16 -9.66 17.45 -26.74
C MET A 16 -8.47 17.72 -25.83
N ARG A 17 -7.24 17.61 -26.35
CA ARG A 17 -6.02 17.92 -25.60
C ARG A 17 -5.97 19.39 -25.20
N ALA A 18 -6.25 20.30 -26.14
CA ALA A 18 -6.27 21.74 -25.87
C ALA A 18 -7.37 22.14 -24.86
N ALA A 19 -8.54 21.49 -24.89
CA ALA A 19 -9.59 21.71 -23.89
C ALA A 19 -9.17 21.18 -22.51
N LYS A 20 -8.56 19.98 -22.44
CA LYS A 20 -8.05 19.40 -21.19
C LYS A 20 -6.94 20.25 -20.58
N GLU A 21 -6.04 20.76 -21.42
CA GLU A 21 -4.94 21.63 -20.99
C GLU A 21 -5.46 22.97 -20.48
N ARG A 22 -6.38 23.62 -21.20
CA ARG A 22 -7.04 24.85 -20.72
C ARG A 22 -7.70 24.62 -19.38
N LYS A 23 -8.50 23.55 -19.23
CA LYS A 23 -9.14 23.20 -17.96
C LYS A 23 -8.13 22.95 -16.83
N ARG A 24 -6.96 22.39 -17.12
CA ARG A 24 -5.89 22.18 -16.11
C ARG A 24 -5.24 23.49 -15.69
N LEU A 25 -5.01 24.41 -16.63
CA LEU A 25 -4.33 25.69 -16.38
C LEU A 25 -5.25 26.75 -15.76
N THR A 26 -6.53 26.77 -16.13
CA THR A 26 -7.51 27.76 -15.65
C THR A 26 -8.41 27.22 -14.55
N GLY A 27 -8.33 25.92 -14.26
CA GLY A 27 -9.09 25.32 -13.17
C GLY A 27 -8.48 25.69 -11.82
N GLU A 28 -9.32 25.78 -10.80
CA GLU A 28 -8.85 25.92 -9.43
C GLU A 28 -8.01 24.71 -9.04
N CYS A 29 -6.96 24.94 -8.26
CA CYS A 29 -6.16 23.86 -7.70
C CYS A 29 -7.08 22.99 -6.85
N PRO A 30 -7.22 21.69 -7.13
CA PRO A 30 -8.01 20.81 -6.29
C PRO A 30 -7.44 20.84 -4.88
N GLU A 31 -8.31 20.93 -3.88
CA GLU A 31 -7.88 20.67 -2.51
C GLU A 31 -7.58 19.18 -2.39
N TYR A 32 -6.29 18.86 -2.36
CA TYR A 32 -5.85 17.49 -2.15
C TYR A 32 -5.92 17.17 -0.65
N PRO A 33 -6.41 15.99 -0.27
CA PRO A 33 -6.35 15.57 1.12
C PRO A 33 -4.89 15.54 1.58
N PRO A 34 -4.64 15.76 2.88
CA PRO A 34 -3.30 15.70 3.42
C PRO A 34 -2.66 14.33 3.17
N ASP A 35 -1.34 14.36 3.05
CA ASP A 35 -0.53 13.15 2.94
C ASP A 35 -0.80 12.19 4.10
N LEU A 36 -0.84 10.90 3.78
CA LEU A 36 -0.93 9.87 4.81
C LEU A 36 0.31 9.91 5.72
N PRO A 37 0.16 9.61 7.03
CA PRO A 37 1.28 9.61 7.96
C PRO A 37 2.36 8.61 7.54
N GLN A 38 3.62 8.93 7.87
CA GLN A 38 4.75 8.05 7.53
C GLN A 38 4.61 6.68 8.18
N LEU A 39 4.28 6.61 9.47
CA LEU A 39 3.87 5.38 10.14
C LEU A 39 2.36 5.25 10.02
N ARG A 40 1.87 4.26 9.27
CA ARG A 40 0.43 4.09 9.04
C ARG A 40 -0.20 3.19 10.08
N ARG A 41 0.50 2.12 10.48
CA ARG A 41 0.02 1.15 11.46
C ARG A 41 1.18 0.58 12.27
N ARG A 42 0.88 0.19 13.50
CA ARG A 42 1.77 -0.59 14.36
C ARG A 42 0.98 -1.78 14.89
N ILE A 43 1.54 -2.97 14.75
CA ILE A 43 1.00 -4.19 15.36
C ILE A 43 1.96 -4.58 16.48
N VAL A 44 1.43 -4.73 17.69
CA VAL A 44 2.18 -5.25 18.84
C VAL A 44 1.56 -6.58 19.20
N ILE A 45 2.39 -7.62 19.17
CA ILE A 45 2.04 -8.94 19.65
C ILE A 45 2.80 -9.14 20.95
N ILE A 46 2.07 -9.51 22.00
CA ILE A 46 2.64 -10.00 23.24
C ILE A 46 2.22 -11.46 23.31
N ASP A 47 3.18 -12.34 23.12
CA ASP A 47 2.98 -13.79 23.12
C ASP A 47 3.42 -14.36 24.48
N TYR A 48 2.69 -15.37 24.95
CA TYR A 48 2.84 -16.04 26.23
C TYR A 48 2.99 -17.57 26.10
N ASP A 49 2.84 -18.11 24.90
CA ASP A 49 2.77 -19.57 24.66
C ASP A 49 4.07 -20.29 25.02
N HIS A 50 5.22 -19.61 24.86
CA HIS A 50 6.55 -20.11 25.22
C HIS A 50 7.28 -19.20 26.22
N GLY A 51 6.51 -18.51 27.06
CA GLY A 51 6.99 -17.40 27.87
C GLY A 51 6.69 -16.04 27.22
N ARG A 52 6.98 -14.96 27.95
CA ARG A 52 6.64 -13.60 27.49
C ARG A 52 7.60 -13.13 26.41
N SER A 53 7.12 -13.01 25.18
CA SER A 53 7.81 -12.36 24.06
C SER A 53 7.00 -11.16 23.54
N VAL A 54 7.68 -10.17 22.99
CA VAL A 54 7.04 -8.97 22.43
C VAL A 54 7.59 -8.74 21.04
N HIS A 55 6.70 -8.73 20.04
CA HIS A 55 7.03 -8.44 18.65
C HIS A 55 6.29 -7.18 18.20
N ARG A 56 7.03 -6.26 17.59
CA ARG A 56 6.51 -5.00 17.06
C ARG A 56 6.71 -4.93 15.56
N LEU A 57 5.60 -4.85 14.83
CA LEU A 57 5.62 -4.60 13.39
C LEU A 57 5.19 -3.16 13.13
N ASP A 58 6.08 -2.39 12.52
CA ASP A 58 5.82 -1.02 12.09
C ASP A 58 5.61 -0.99 10.59
N LEU A 59 4.42 -0.54 10.15
CA LEU A 59 3.99 -0.49 8.76
C LEU A 59 3.99 0.96 8.30
N TYR A 60 5.02 1.32 7.55
CA TYR A 60 5.21 2.66 7.00
C TYR A 60 4.47 2.82 5.66
N ARG A 61 4.14 4.06 5.31
CA ARG A 61 3.58 4.40 4.00
C ARG A 61 4.60 4.07 2.91
N SER A 62 4.12 3.51 1.80
CA SER A 62 4.90 3.37 0.58
C SER A 62 4.27 4.25 -0.53
N ASP A 63 4.88 4.24 -1.71
CA ASP A 63 4.35 4.86 -2.93
C ASP A 63 2.97 4.32 -3.38
N ARG A 64 2.53 3.19 -2.82
CA ARG A 64 1.25 2.54 -3.10
C ARG A 64 0.38 2.54 -1.86
N ILE A 65 -0.80 3.15 -1.97
CA ILE A 65 -1.72 3.33 -0.84
C ILE A 65 -2.23 2.00 -0.23
N ASP A 66 -2.22 0.91 -0.99
CA ASP A 66 -2.64 -0.43 -0.57
C ASP A 66 -1.49 -1.29 0.00
N CYS A 67 -0.26 -0.74 0.05
CA CYS A 67 0.95 -1.43 0.47
C CYS A 67 1.66 -0.69 1.62
N TYR A 68 2.61 -1.39 2.23
CA TYR A 68 3.40 -0.88 3.35
C TYR A 68 4.87 -1.27 3.21
N ASP A 69 5.75 -0.43 3.74
CA ASP A 69 7.13 -0.81 4.05
C ASP A 69 7.18 -1.24 5.51
N VAL A 70 7.51 -2.50 5.76
CA VAL A 70 7.32 -3.12 7.07
C VAL A 70 8.68 -3.39 7.71
N SER A 71 8.79 -2.99 8.97
CA SER A 71 9.88 -3.39 9.86
C SER A 71 9.34 -4.24 11.01
N VAL A 72 10.12 -5.21 11.46
CA VAL A 72 9.82 -6.09 12.59
C VAL A 72 10.92 -5.86 13.62
N ASP A 73 10.54 -5.48 14.83
CA ASP A 73 11.46 -5.20 15.95
C ASP A 73 12.59 -4.21 15.57
N GLY A 74 12.24 -3.23 14.71
CA GLY A 74 13.15 -2.21 14.21
C GLY A 74 13.99 -2.64 12.99
N GLN A 75 13.93 -3.90 12.58
CA GLN A 75 14.64 -4.40 11.41
C GLN A 75 13.77 -4.38 10.15
N PRO A 76 14.27 -3.92 8.99
CA PRO A 76 13.52 -3.98 7.74
C PRO A 76 13.14 -5.43 7.40
N TRP A 77 11.86 -5.69 7.15
CA TRP A 77 11.38 -7.00 6.75
C TRP A 77 11.05 -7.06 5.27
N LYS A 78 10.14 -6.20 4.80
CA LYS A 78 9.75 -6.16 3.40
C LYS A 78 9.16 -4.83 2.99
N GLN A 79 9.54 -4.36 1.81
CA GLN A 79 8.98 -3.17 1.19
C GLN A 79 7.78 -3.52 0.30
N ARG A 80 6.87 -2.56 0.14
CA ARG A 80 5.66 -2.64 -0.72
C ARG A 80 4.88 -3.95 -0.53
N ILE A 81 4.69 -4.35 0.72
CA ILE A 81 3.92 -5.56 1.07
C ILE A 81 2.47 -5.19 1.35
N GLY A 82 1.55 -5.91 0.70
CA GLY A 82 0.11 -5.77 0.94
C GLY A 82 -0.31 -6.38 2.27
N TRP A 83 -1.41 -5.86 2.83
CA TRP A 83 -1.93 -6.27 4.16
C TRP A 83 -2.09 -7.78 4.32
N SER A 84 -2.64 -8.48 3.32
CA SER A 84 -2.86 -9.93 3.39
C SER A 84 -1.55 -10.72 3.58
N ARG A 85 -0.45 -10.26 2.96
CA ARG A 85 0.86 -10.91 3.11
C ARG A 85 1.51 -10.61 4.46
N VAL A 86 1.24 -9.43 5.05
CA VAL A 86 1.64 -9.14 6.44
C VAL A 86 0.96 -10.10 7.39
N LEU A 87 -0.37 -10.28 7.25
CA LEU A 87 -1.14 -11.23 8.06
C LEU A 87 -0.69 -12.68 7.83
N GLU A 88 -0.36 -13.06 6.60
CA GLU A 88 0.18 -14.38 6.30
C GLU A 88 1.51 -14.63 7.01
N GLY A 89 2.43 -13.65 6.99
CA GLY A 89 3.70 -13.74 7.70
C GLY A 89 3.51 -13.89 9.21
N LEU A 90 2.61 -13.09 9.80
CA LEU A 90 2.24 -13.20 11.21
C LEU A 90 1.68 -14.58 11.56
N ARG A 91 0.79 -15.13 10.72
CA ARG A 91 0.23 -16.48 10.90
C ARG A 91 1.33 -17.55 10.89
N LYS A 92 2.37 -17.39 10.08
CA LYS A 92 3.48 -18.35 9.99
C LYS A 92 4.45 -18.23 11.15
N SER A 93 4.66 -17.03 11.69
CA SER A 93 5.55 -16.79 12.82
C SER A 93 4.94 -17.15 14.18
N LEU A 94 3.61 -17.22 14.27
CA LEU A 94 2.86 -17.55 15.49
C LEU A 94 2.11 -18.87 15.29
N PRO A 95 2.80 -20.02 15.30
CA PRO A 95 2.15 -21.31 15.16
C PRO A 95 1.21 -21.57 16.34
N ARG A 96 0.10 -22.26 16.09
CA ARG A 96 -0.84 -22.63 17.14
C ARG A 96 -0.25 -23.70 18.04
N VAL A 97 -0.34 -23.50 19.35
CA VAL A 97 -0.10 -24.58 20.32
C VAL A 97 -1.25 -25.59 20.23
N LEU A 98 -0.92 -26.86 20.00
CA LEU A 98 -1.90 -27.94 19.98
C LEU A 98 -2.38 -28.23 21.40
N SER A 99 -3.69 -28.43 21.56
CA SER A 99 -4.23 -28.89 22.84
C SER A 99 -3.90 -30.37 23.05
N PRO A 100 -3.78 -30.84 24.31
CA PRO A 100 -3.61 -32.27 24.59
C PRO A 100 -4.72 -33.17 24.03
N ARG A 101 -5.91 -32.60 23.73
CA ARG A 101 -7.03 -33.29 23.09
C ARG A 101 -6.89 -33.44 21.58
N SER A 102 -5.87 -32.81 20.99
CA SER A 102 -5.60 -32.77 19.56
C SER A 102 -4.32 -33.54 19.18
N LEU A 103 -3.70 -34.21 20.16
CA LEU A 103 -2.59 -35.15 19.98
C LEU A 103 -3.10 -36.57 19.71
#